data_AF-A0A2P6FQC1-F1
#
_entry.id   AF-A0A2P6FQC1-F1
#
_cell.length_a   1.000
_cell.length_b   1.000
_cell.length_c   1.000
_cell.angle_alpha   90.00
_cell.angle_beta   90.00
_cell.angle_gamma   90.00
#
_symmetry.space_group_name_H-M   'P 1'
#
loop_
_entity.id
_entity.type
_entity.pdbx_description
1 polymer ?
#
loop_
_entity_poly.entity_id
_entity_poly.type
_entity_poly.pdbx_seq_one_letter_code
_entity_poly.pdbx_strand_id
1 'polypeptide(L)' 'MEIVWGLYIFTLISGIGFDSSHSLTNLDSPFITKEECVKAAQIMNSGPSRDREIGLDSGIRMRYVCLAKPKVGIAI' A
#
# COMPACT_ATOMS: atom_id res chain seq x y z
N MET A 1 -12.80 -19.92 -4.02
CA MET A 1 -12.35 -18.57 -4.45
C MET A 1 -10.85 -18.54 -4.28
N GLU A 2 -10.10 -18.37 -5.36
CA GLU A 2 -8.67 -18.10 -5.24
C GLU A 2 -8.49 -16.65 -4.75
N ILE A 3 -7.73 -16.49 -3.66
CA ILE A 3 -7.41 -15.18 -3.09
C ILE A 3 -6.06 -14.77 -3.66
N VAL A 4 -5.97 -13.55 -4.17
CA VAL A 4 -4.70 -12.92 -4.54
C VAL A 4 -4.43 -11.75 -3.60
N TRP A 5 -3.17 -11.42 -3.39
CA TRP A 5 -2.79 -10.28 -2.55
C TRP A 5 -2.36 -9.13 -3.43
N GLY A 6 -2.93 -7.94 -3.22
CA GLY A 6 -2.51 -6.72 -3.92
C GLY A 6 -1.67 -5.85 -3.02
N LEU A 7 -0.65 -5.19 -3.59
CA LEU A 7 0.07 -4.12 -2.93
C LEU A 7 -0.62 -2.78 -3.19
N TYR A 8 -0.84 -2.03 -2.11
CA TYR A 8 -1.52 -0.75 -2.15
C TYR A 8 -0.72 0.33 -1.42
N ILE A 9 -0.89 1.56 -1.85
CA ILE A 9 -0.40 2.74 -1.16
C ILE A 9 -1.52 3.33 -0.33
N PHE A 10 -1.20 3.66 0.92
CA PHE A 10 -2.08 4.32 1.87
C PHE A 10 -1.40 5.58 2.40
N THR A 11 -2.07 6.73 2.30
CA THR A 11 -1.56 8.01 2.82
C THR A 11 -2.16 8.33 4.19
N LEU A 12 -1.31 8.71 5.12
CA LEU A 12 -1.65 9.13 6.48
C LEU A 12 -1.26 10.60 6.63
N ILE A 13 -2.21 11.45 7.00
CA ILE A 13 -1.93 12.85 7.31
C ILE A 13 -1.90 13.00 8.82
N SER A 14 -0.71 13.26 9.38
CA SER A 14 -0.57 13.55 10.81
C SER A 14 -0.67 15.07 11.05
N GLY A 15 -1.79 15.51 11.64
CA GLY A 15 -2.04 16.89 12.08
C GLY A 15 -2.62 16.92 13.51
N ILE A 16 -2.55 18.08 14.17
CA ILE A 16 -3.08 18.28 15.55
C ILE A 16 -4.59 18.00 15.53
N GLY A 17 -4.97 16.79 15.93
CA GLY A 17 -6.35 16.33 16.02
C GLY A 17 -6.82 15.58 14.78
N PHE A 18 -6.94 14.25 14.92
CA PHE A 18 -7.51 13.28 13.99
C PHE A 18 -6.59 12.85 12.82
N ASP A 19 -6.06 11.63 12.91
CA ASP A 19 -5.44 10.90 11.79
C ASP A 19 -6.53 10.67 10.71
N SER A 20 -6.59 11.53 9.70
CA SER A 20 -7.40 11.26 8.51
C SER A 20 -6.60 10.40 7.54
N SER A 21 -7.11 9.21 7.25
CA SER A 21 -6.57 8.35 6.21
C SER A 21 -7.11 8.78 4.85
N HIS A 22 -6.21 9.11 3.92
CA HIS A 22 -6.59 9.47 2.56
C HIS A 22 -6.18 8.36 1.59
N SER A 23 -7.10 8.07 0.65
CA SER A 23 -6.98 7.25 -0.55
C SER A 23 -6.10 6.00 -0.49
N LEU A 24 -6.71 4.85 -0.75
CA LEU A 24 -6.02 3.60 -1.00
C LEU A 24 -5.88 3.38 -2.52
N THR A 25 -4.66 3.41 -3.05
CA THR A 25 -4.39 3.23 -4.49
C THR A 25 -3.79 1.86 -4.76
N ASN A 26 -4.39 1.09 -5.68
CA ASN A 26 -3.86 -0.19 -6.14
C ASN A 26 -2.63 0.04 -7.03
N LEU A 27 -1.55 -0.70 -6.82
CA LEU A 27 -0.35 -0.62 -7.66
C LEU A 27 -0.33 -1.65 -8.79
N ASP A 28 -1.47 -2.29 -9.07
CA ASP A 28 -1.61 -3.37 -10.06
C ASP A 28 -0.54 -4.46 -9.95
N SER A 29 -0.03 -4.67 -8.73
CA SER A 29 0.94 -5.70 -8.39
C SER A 29 0.24 -6.79 -7.58
N PRO A 30 -0.09 -7.94 -8.21
CA PRO A 30 -0.66 -9.10 -7.55
C PRO A 30 0.42 -10.08 -7.09
N PHE A 31 0.19 -10.69 -5.93
CA PHE A 31 1.04 -11.72 -5.33
C PHE A 31 0.21 -12.98 -5.08
N ILE A 32 0.85 -14.14 -5.28
CA ILE A 32 0.22 -15.45 -5.12
C ILE A 32 0.06 -15.74 -3.62
N THR A 33 1.07 -15.43 -2.81
CA THR A 33 1.04 -15.66 -1.36
C THR A 33 0.98 -14.35 -0.56
N LYS A 34 0.48 -14.46 0.67
CA LYS A 34 0.45 -13.35 1.62
C LYS A 34 1.86 -12.90 1.96
N GLU A 35 2.75 -13.87 2.13
CA GLU A 35 4.13 -13.70 2.58
C GLU A 35 4.94 -12.90 1.56
N GLU A 36 4.80 -13.20 0.27
CA GLU A 36 5.42 -12.45 -0.81
C GLU A 36 4.96 -10.99 -0.82
N CYS A 37 3.65 -10.76 -0.69
CA CYS A 37 3.12 -9.40 -0.61
C CYS A 37 3.68 -8.66 0.61
N VAL A 38 3.60 -9.28 1.80
CA VAL A 38 4.05 -8.65 3.05
C VAL A 38 5.54 -8.31 2.98
N LYS A 39 6.36 -9.19 2.42
CA LYS A 39 7.78 -8.93 2.22
C LYS A 39 8.01 -7.76 1.27
N ALA A 40 7.27 -7.67 0.16
CA ALA A 40 7.33 -6.53 -0.74
C ALA A 40 6.92 -5.22 -0.03
N ALA A 41 5.81 -5.23 0.72
CA ALA A 41 5.37 -4.09 1.51
C ALA A 41 6.43 -3.66 2.55
N GLN A 42 7.08 -4.61 3.24
CA GLN A 42 8.15 -4.32 4.18
C GLN A 42 9.36 -3.66 3.51
N ILE A 43 9.79 -4.19 2.36
CA ILE A 43 10.90 -3.61 1.58
C ILE A 43 10.56 -2.17 1.19
N MET A 44 9.38 -1.95 0.62
CA MET A 44 8.94 -0.61 0.19
C MET A 44 8.80 0.35 1.39
N ASN A 45 8.36 -0.14 2.55
CA ASN A 45 8.25 0.65 3.77
C ASN A 45 9.59 0.88 4.49
N SER A 46 10.65 0.13 4.16
CA SER A 46 11.98 0.29 4.76
C SER A 46 12.79 1.41 4.09
N GLY A 47 12.35 1.88 2.92
CA GLY A 47 12.96 2.99 2.21
C GLY A 47 12.97 4.30 3.03
N PRO A 48 13.94 5.19 2.82
CA PRO A 48 13.97 6.51 3.44
C PRO A 48 12.66 7.27 3.22
N SER A 49 12.17 8.00 4.22
CA SER A 49 10.95 8.81 4.08
C SER A 49 11.07 9.79 2.92
N ARG A 50 12.25 10.37 2.69
CA ARG A 50 12.52 11.25 1.54
C ARG A 50 12.29 10.60 0.18
N ASP A 51 12.42 9.28 0.05
CA ASP A 51 12.28 8.57 -1.23
C ASP A 51 10.83 8.09 -1.42
N ARG A 52 10.11 7.95 -0.30
CA ARG A 52 8.69 7.62 -0.29
C ARG A 52 7.84 8.88 -0.46
N GLU A 53 8.16 9.97 0.22
CA GLU A 53 7.29 11.16 0.36
C GLU A 53 7.66 12.29 -0.62
N ILE A 54 8.35 11.99 -1.72
CA ILE A 54 8.72 13.00 -2.74
C ILE A 54 7.47 13.62 -3.35
N GLY A 55 7.35 14.95 -3.25
CA GLY A 55 6.22 15.70 -3.81
C GLY A 55 4.95 15.68 -2.96
N LEU A 56 5.02 15.15 -1.73
CA LEU A 56 3.93 15.26 -0.75
C LEU A 56 4.12 16.47 0.16
N ASP A 57 3.00 17.02 0.62
CA ASP A 57 3.02 18.09 1.63
C ASP A 57 3.62 17.60 2.96
N SER A 58 4.18 18.53 3.72
CA SER A 58 4.77 18.24 5.03
C SER A 58 3.72 17.62 5.97
N GLY A 59 4.07 16.48 6.59
CA GLY A 59 3.18 15.77 7.51
C GLY A 59 2.34 14.65 6.87
N ILE A 60 2.39 14.49 5.54
CA ILE A 60 1.82 13.34 4.84
C ILE A 60 2.85 12.19 4.82
N ARG A 61 2.46 11.02 5.30
CA ARG A 61 3.27 9.80 5.30
C ARG A 61 2.63 8.74 4.42
N MET A 62 3.44 8.03 3.64
CA MET A 62 2.97 6.88 2.86
C MET A 62 3.33 5.55 3.50
N ARG A 63 2.39 4.61 3.44
CA ARG A 63 2.60 3.21 3.83
C ARG A 63 2.12 2.28 2.73
N TYR A 64 2.95 1.31 2.40
CA TYR A 64 2.60 0.20 1.54
C TYR A 64 1.92 -0.88 2.37
N VAL A 65 0.75 -1.34 1.95
CA VAL A 65 -0.06 -2.35 2.67
C VAL A 65 -0.52 -3.45 1.72
N CYS A 66 -0.67 -4.65 2.27
CA CYS A 66 -1.16 -5.81 1.54
C CYS A 66 -2.62 -6.08 1.87
N LEU A 67 -3.44 -6.19 0.82
CA LEU A 67 -4.86 -6.47 0.97
C LEU A 67 -5.24 -7.67 0.11
N ALA A 68 -6.02 -8.57 0.70
CA ALA A 68 -6.60 -9.69 0.00
C ALA A 68 -7.65 -9.19 -0.99
N LYS A 69 -7.55 -9.63 -2.24
CA LYS A 69 -8.52 -9.37 -3.30
C LYS A 69 -9.07 -10.71 -3.77
N PRO A 70 -10.38 -10.82 -3.98
CA PRO A 70 -10.92 -12.00 -4.62
C PRO A 70 -10.42 -12.03 -6.07
N LYS A 71 -9.97 -13.20 -6.56
CA LYS A 71 -9.67 -13.40 -7.99
C LYS A 71 -11.00 -13.43 -8.76
N VAL A 72 -11.61 -12.26 -8.95
CA VAL A 72 -12.82 -12.11 -9.76
C VAL A 72 -12.39 -11.55 -11.12
N GLY A 73 -12.51 -12.35 -12.16
CA GLY A 73 -12.48 -11.86 -13.54
C GLY A 73 -11.13 -11.40 -14.08
N ILE A 74 -10.03 -12.13 -13.84
CA ILE A 74 -8.96 -12.14 -14.85
C ILE A 74 -9.47 -13.08 -15.96
N ALA A 75 -10.33 -12.56 -16.83
CA ALA A 75 -10.54 -13.18 -18.13
C ALA A 75 -9.21 -13.02 -18.88
N ILE A 76 -8.53 -14.16 -19.07
CA ILE A 76 -7.37 -14.28 -19.96
C ILE A 76 -7.85 -14.04 -21.40
#